data_AF-A0A928CHH8-F1
#
_entry.id   AF-A0A928CHH8-F1
#
_cell.length_a   1.000
_cell.length_b   1.000
_cell.length_c   1.000
_cell.angle_alpha   90.00
_cell.angle_beta   90.00
_cell.angle_gamma   90.00
#
_symmetry.space_group_name_H-M   'P 1'
#
loop_
_entity.id
_entity.type
_entity.pdbx_description
1 polymer ?
#
loop_
_entity_poly.entity_id
_entity_poly.type
_entity_poly.pdbx_seq_one_letter_code
_entity_poly.pdbx_strand_id
1 'polypeptide(L)'
;MVTKRTFLLVVLIFIGFQIFAVENHIDIFLTNYFGSSNYKVEEFLEEDLIYYAFYSQDNNGISQKAIIFKSKEKSICPLLYFNNNKIYNSEEMIIGPLVLPSEFYGWKTRVKVKNNRISVYTSGCSDGGKSIADDIGLIFNGNKFEKRIYNKADY
;
A
#
# COMPACT_ATOMS: atom_id res chain seq x y z
N MET A 1 44.96 -2.33 -16.75
CA MET A 1 44.22 -1.57 -17.78
C MET A 1 42.85 -2.21 -17.93
N VAL A 2 41.81 -1.66 -17.29
CA VAL A 2 40.44 -2.20 -17.39
C VAL A 2 39.91 -1.82 -18.78
N THR A 3 39.58 -2.82 -19.61
CA THR A 3 39.04 -2.53 -20.94
C THR A 3 37.60 -2.01 -20.81
N LYS A 4 37.15 -1.15 -21.74
CA LYS A 4 35.80 -0.55 -21.71
C LYS A 4 34.67 -1.58 -21.52
N ARG A 5 34.85 -2.80 -22.03
CA ARG A 5 33.92 -3.92 -21.86
C ARG A 5 33.85 -4.45 -20.43
N THR A 6 35.00 -4.56 -19.75
CA THR A 6 35.07 -4.99 -18.34
C THR A 6 34.43 -3.95 -17.41
N PHE A 7 34.62 -2.66 -17.69
CA PHE A 7 33.98 -1.59 -16.92
C PHE A 7 32.45 -1.61 -17.04
N LEU A 8 31.92 -1.78 -18.27
CA LEU A 8 30.47 -1.88 -18.50
C LEU A 8 29.84 -3.07 -17.75
N LEU A 9 30.52 -4.22 -17.75
CA LEU A 9 30.03 -5.43 -17.08
C LEU A 9 29.93 -5.23 -15.55
N VAL A 10 30.91 -4.57 -14.96
CA VAL A 10 30.91 -4.25 -13.51
C VAL A 10 29.78 -3.29 -13.15
N VAL A 11 29.51 -2.28 -13.99
CA VAL A 11 28.38 -1.35 -13.77
C VAL A 11 27.04 -2.08 -13.83
N LEU A 12 26.85 -2.99 -14.81
CA LEU A 12 25.62 -3.77 -14.92
C LEU A 12 25.40 -4.70 -13.73
N ILE A 13 26.45 -5.38 -13.26
CA ILE A 13 26.39 -6.24 -12.06
C ILE A 13 26.04 -5.40 -10.84
N PHE A 14 26.64 -4.22 -10.70
CA PHE A 14 26.36 -3.32 -9.59
C PHE A 14 24.91 -2.84 -9.60
N ILE A 15 24.39 -2.39 -10.75
CA ILE A 15 22.97 -1.99 -10.90
C ILE A 15 22.04 -3.15 -10.59
N GLY A 16 22.30 -4.35 -11.14
CA GLY A 16 21.50 -5.54 -10.86
C GLY A 16 21.50 -5.92 -9.39
N PHE A 17 22.64 -5.83 -8.71
CA PHE A 17 22.74 -6.07 -7.28
C PHE A 17 21.95 -5.05 -6.46
N GLN A 18 21.98 -3.77 -6.84
CA GLN A 18 21.20 -2.73 -6.15
C GLN A 18 19.69 -2.98 -6.28
N ILE A 19 19.20 -3.33 -7.48
CA ILE A 19 17.79 -3.66 -7.71
C ILE A 19 17.38 -4.86 -6.85
N PHE A 20 18.15 -5.94 -6.89
CA PHE A 20 17.89 -7.16 -6.11
C PHE A 20 17.90 -6.92 -4.59
N ALA A 21 18.77 -6.02 -4.11
CA ALA A 21 18.83 -5.69 -2.68
C ALA A 21 17.62 -4.90 -2.21
N VAL A 22 17.05 -4.03 -3.06
CA VAL A 22 15.84 -3.25 -2.75
C VAL A 22 14.61 -4.16 -2.72
N GLU A 23 14.44 -5.01 -3.73
CA GLU A 23 13.32 -5.97 -3.81
C GLU A 23 13.31 -6.90 -2.58
N ASN A 24 14.46 -7.48 -2.22
CA ASN A 24 14.56 -8.32 -1.02
C ASN A 24 14.19 -7.58 0.27
N HIS A 25 14.56 -6.31 0.39
CA HIS A 25 14.24 -5.54 1.60
C HIS A 25 12.74 -5.32 1.75
N ILE A 26 12.05 -5.00 0.65
CA ILE A 26 10.59 -4.88 0.61
C ILE A 26 9.93 -6.22 0.93
N ASP A 27 10.40 -7.31 0.31
CA ASP A 27 9.82 -8.64 0.53
C ASP A 27 9.97 -9.14 1.96
N ILE A 28 11.14 -8.92 2.59
CA ILE A 28 11.34 -9.26 4.01
C ILE A 28 10.37 -8.46 4.88
N PHE A 29 10.23 -7.16 4.63
CA PHE A 29 9.30 -6.32 5.38
C PHE A 29 7.84 -6.78 5.22
N LEU A 30 7.40 -7.03 3.99
CA LEU A 30 6.03 -7.44 3.71
C LEU A 30 5.73 -8.84 4.25
N THR A 31 6.67 -9.77 4.13
CA THR A 31 6.54 -11.12 4.71
C THR A 31 6.40 -11.04 6.23
N ASN A 32 7.19 -10.20 6.90
CA ASN A 32 7.07 -9.97 8.33
C ASN A 32 5.73 -9.30 8.70
N TYR A 33 5.29 -8.31 7.92
CA TYR A 33 4.02 -7.63 8.15
C TYR A 33 2.82 -8.58 7.99
N PHE A 34 2.76 -9.34 6.90
CA PHE A 34 1.65 -10.24 6.59
C PHE A 34 1.74 -11.59 7.30
N GLY A 35 2.92 -11.99 7.78
CA GLY A 35 3.18 -13.33 8.30
C GLY A 35 3.21 -14.42 7.22
N SER A 36 3.22 -14.03 5.94
CA SER A 36 3.31 -14.93 4.78
C SER A 36 3.76 -14.15 3.54
N SER A 37 4.17 -14.87 2.49
CA SER A 37 4.48 -14.30 1.17
C SER A 37 3.25 -14.15 0.26
N ASN A 38 2.04 -14.45 0.74
CA ASN A 38 0.82 -14.50 -0.08
C ASN A 38 0.17 -13.11 -0.25
N TYR A 39 0.95 -12.05 -0.40
CA TYR A 39 0.45 -10.70 -0.65
C TYR A 39 0.55 -10.32 -2.12
N LYS A 40 -0.22 -9.31 -2.52
CA LYS A 40 -0.10 -8.63 -3.81
C LYS A 40 0.45 -7.23 -3.56
N VAL A 41 1.20 -6.71 -4.52
CA VAL A 41 1.78 -5.37 -4.48
C VAL A 41 1.38 -4.61 -5.74
N GLU A 42 0.87 -3.40 -5.55
CA GLU A 42 0.67 -2.41 -6.61
C GLU A 42 1.69 -1.28 -6.41
N GLU A 43 2.39 -0.93 -7.49
CA GLU A 43 3.42 0.10 -7.49
C GLU A 43 2.91 1.35 -8.20
N PHE A 44 3.17 2.52 -7.63
CA PHE A 44 2.82 3.81 -8.19
C PHE A 44 4.08 4.67 -8.31
N LEU A 45 4.46 4.98 -9.54
CA LEU A 45 5.69 5.70 -9.88
C LEU A 45 5.42 7.20 -10.06
N GLU A 46 5.93 8.03 -9.14
CA GLU A 46 5.97 9.50 -9.20
C GLU A 46 7.35 10.00 -8.66
N GLU A 47 7.44 11.14 -7.97
CA GLU A 47 8.69 11.61 -7.33
C GLU A 47 9.19 10.65 -6.22
N ASP A 48 8.26 10.01 -5.51
CA ASP A 48 8.55 8.94 -4.55
C ASP A 48 7.88 7.64 -5.04
N LEU A 49 8.54 6.49 -4.84
CA LEU A 49 7.95 5.16 -5.07
C LEU A 49 6.95 4.86 -3.95
N ILE A 50 5.66 4.80 -4.32
CA ILE A 50 4.57 4.43 -3.41
C ILE A 50 4.13 3.02 -3.72
N TYR A 51 3.95 2.23 -2.66
CA TYR A 51 3.50 0.85 -2.75
C TYR A 51 2.19 0.69 -2.00
N TYR A 52 1.26 -0.05 -2.59
CA TYR A 52 0.09 -0.58 -1.93
C TYR A 52 0.20 -2.10 -1.90
N ALA A 53 0.43 -2.65 -0.71
CA ALA A 53 0.50 -4.09 -0.52
C ALA A 53 -0.72 -4.59 0.25
N PHE A 54 -1.32 -5.68 -0.19
CA PHE A 54 -2.54 -6.22 0.40
C PHE A 54 -2.60 -7.74 0.30
N TYR A 55 -3.25 -8.34 1.31
CA TYR A 55 -3.63 -9.75 1.29
C TYR A 55 -5.11 -9.84 0.91
N SER A 56 -5.41 -10.47 -0.22
CA SER A 56 -6.77 -10.69 -0.71
C SER A 56 -7.12 -12.17 -0.54
N GLN A 57 -8.18 -12.48 0.20
CA GLN A 57 -8.69 -13.85 0.29
C GLN A 57 -9.48 -14.24 -0.96
N ASP A 58 -9.93 -13.26 -1.74
CA ASP A 58 -10.75 -13.44 -2.93
C ASP A 58 -10.19 -12.74 -4.19
N ASN A 59 -10.85 -12.97 -5.32
CA ASN A 59 -10.53 -12.31 -6.60
C ASN A 59 -11.14 -10.91 -6.71
N ASN A 60 -11.89 -10.44 -5.71
CA ASN A 60 -12.61 -9.17 -5.76
C ASN A 60 -11.75 -7.99 -5.26
N GLY A 61 -10.53 -8.27 -4.80
CA GLY A 61 -9.62 -7.26 -4.27
C GLY A 61 -10.02 -6.76 -2.89
N ILE A 62 -10.68 -7.61 -2.10
CA ILE A 62 -11.09 -7.29 -0.74
C ILE A 62 -10.04 -7.80 0.24
N SER A 63 -9.56 -6.91 1.12
CA SER A 63 -8.42 -7.18 2.00
C SER A 63 -8.76 -6.94 3.47
N GLN A 64 -8.46 -7.90 4.33
CA GLN A 64 -8.53 -7.71 5.79
C GLN A 64 -7.31 -7.00 6.34
N LYS A 65 -6.19 -7.13 5.62
CA LYS A 65 -4.91 -6.56 5.97
C LYS A 65 -4.29 -5.97 4.72
N ALA A 66 -3.87 -4.71 4.81
CA ALA A 66 -3.17 -4.01 3.75
C ALA A 66 -2.30 -2.90 4.35
N ILE A 67 -1.39 -2.38 3.54
CA ILE A 67 -0.47 -1.32 3.92
C ILE A 67 -0.13 -0.46 2.71
N ILE A 68 -0.07 0.86 2.92
CA ILE A 68 0.49 1.81 1.96
C ILE A 68 1.78 2.35 2.56
N PHE A 69 2.87 2.31 1.79
CA PHE A 69 4.18 2.74 2.25
C PHE A 69 4.99 3.40 1.13
N LYS A 70 5.95 4.23 1.54
CA LYS A 70 7.03 4.73 0.69
C LYS A 70 8.24 3.81 0.85
N SER A 71 8.93 3.54 -0.26
CA SER A 71 10.27 2.96 -0.22
C SER A 71 11.27 3.93 -0.85
N LYS A 72 12.38 4.18 -0.15
CA LYS A 72 13.53 4.90 -0.69
C LYS A 72 14.79 4.20 -0.23
N GLU A 73 15.58 3.72 -1.19
CA GLU A 73 16.78 2.92 -0.93
C GLU A 73 16.46 1.69 -0.06
N LYS A 74 16.90 1.68 1.21
CA LYS A 74 16.65 0.62 2.20
C LYS A 74 15.77 1.08 3.36
N SER A 75 15.07 2.20 3.19
CA SER A 75 14.12 2.71 4.18
C SER A 75 12.70 2.47 3.70
N ILE A 76 11.89 1.87 4.57
CA ILE A 76 10.45 1.75 4.37
C ILE A 76 9.78 2.69 5.36
N CYS A 77 8.94 3.56 4.83
CA CYS A 77 8.12 4.48 5.61
C CYS A 77 6.65 4.12 5.43
N PRO A 78 6.07 3.35 6.37
CA PRO A 78 4.66 3.06 6.37
C PRO A 78 3.82 4.32 6.54
N LEU A 79 2.82 4.49 5.70
CA LEU A 79 1.95 5.66 5.70
C LEU A 79 0.55 5.34 6.21
N LEU A 80 0.01 4.18 5.83
CA LEU A 80 -1.35 3.79 6.16
C LEU A 80 -1.46 2.27 6.36
N TYR A 81 -2.17 1.85 7.40
CA TYR A 81 -2.39 0.45 7.72
C TYR A 81 -3.88 0.14 7.74
N PHE A 82 -4.24 -0.98 7.12
CA PHE A 82 -5.55 -1.59 7.23
C PHE A 82 -5.39 -2.84 8.07
N ASN A 83 -6.13 -2.93 9.18
CA ASN A 83 -6.10 -4.08 10.06
C ASN A 83 -7.50 -4.39 10.54
N ASN A 84 -8.09 -5.45 10.00
CA ASN A 84 -9.50 -5.81 10.17
C ASN A 84 -10.38 -4.59 9.85
N ASN A 85 -11.40 -4.30 10.65
CA ASN A 85 -12.35 -3.22 10.40
C ASN A 85 -11.84 -1.82 10.78
N LYS A 86 -10.52 -1.60 10.84
CA LYS A 86 -9.89 -0.34 11.27
C LYS A 86 -8.78 0.10 10.31
N ILE A 87 -8.56 1.41 10.27
CA ILE A 87 -7.49 2.04 9.47
C ILE A 87 -6.67 2.97 10.37
N TYR A 88 -5.35 2.91 10.22
CA TYR A 88 -4.38 3.62 11.06
C TYR A 88 -3.36 4.41 10.23
N ASN A 89 -3.00 5.60 10.73
CA ASN A 89 -1.77 6.31 10.38
C ASN A 89 -0.68 5.89 11.37
N SER A 90 0.22 4.99 10.98
CA SER A 90 1.17 4.41 11.94
C SER A 90 0.41 3.81 13.15
N GLU A 91 0.47 4.43 14.32
CA GLU A 91 -0.24 4.00 15.52
C GLU A 91 -1.58 4.73 15.77
N GLU A 92 -1.84 5.85 15.08
CA GLU A 92 -3.05 6.65 15.26
C GLU A 92 -4.21 6.07 14.43
N MET A 93 -5.26 5.58 15.10
CA MET A 93 -6.47 5.11 14.42
C MET A 93 -7.23 6.29 13.81
N ILE A 94 -7.42 6.27 12.49
CA ILE A 94 -8.15 7.32 11.76
C ILE A 94 -9.57 6.91 11.38
N ILE A 95 -9.79 5.61 11.16
CA ILE A 95 -11.11 5.03 10.95
C ILE A 95 -11.30 3.96 12.02
N GLY A 96 -12.26 4.23 12.90
CA GLY A 96 -12.70 3.31 13.93
C GLY A 96 -13.45 2.11 13.36
N PRO A 97 -13.83 1.15 14.22
CA PRO A 97 -14.59 0.00 13.80
C PRO A 97 -15.88 0.45 13.10
N LEU A 98 -16.16 -0.13 11.94
CA LEU A 98 -17.39 0.12 11.20
C LEU A 98 -18.62 -0.23 12.04
N VAL A 99 -19.76 0.38 11.73
CA VAL A 99 -21.02 0.27 12.50
C VAL A 99 -21.55 -1.18 12.54
N LEU A 100 -21.19 -2.02 11.58
CA LEU A 100 -21.56 -3.43 11.50
C LEU A 100 -20.30 -4.34 11.50
N PRO A 101 -19.54 -4.43 12.62
CA PRO A 101 -18.32 -5.25 12.67
C PRO A 101 -18.55 -6.72 12.39
N SER A 102 -19.71 -7.25 12.78
CA SER A 102 -20.09 -8.66 12.57
C SER A 102 -20.29 -9.02 11.12
N GLU A 103 -20.53 -8.03 10.25
CA GLU A 103 -20.68 -8.22 8.81
C GLU A 103 -19.39 -7.88 8.05
N PHE A 104 -18.35 -7.37 8.72
CA PHE A 104 -17.14 -6.94 8.06
C PHE A 104 -16.31 -8.13 7.59
N TYR A 105 -16.11 -8.20 6.27
CA TYR A 105 -15.24 -9.18 5.63
C TYR A 105 -13.88 -8.58 5.25
N GLY A 106 -13.85 -7.33 4.79
CA GLY A 106 -12.61 -6.65 4.43
C GLY A 106 -12.81 -5.28 3.79
N TRP A 107 -11.70 -4.66 3.38
CA TRP A 107 -11.66 -3.40 2.68
C TRP A 107 -11.48 -3.59 1.19
N LYS A 108 -12.34 -2.96 0.39
CA LYS A 108 -12.09 -2.72 -1.02
C LYS A 108 -11.44 -1.36 -1.16
N THR A 109 -10.21 -1.32 -1.66
CA THR A 109 -9.39 -0.10 -1.67
C THR A 109 -8.88 0.20 -3.07
N ARG A 110 -8.88 1.49 -3.42
CA ARG A 110 -8.26 2.05 -4.62
C ARG A 110 -7.29 3.14 -4.20
N VAL A 111 -6.05 3.02 -4.66
CA VAL A 111 -5.02 4.04 -4.46
C VAL A 111 -4.84 4.82 -5.76
N LYS A 112 -4.74 6.15 -5.64
CA LYS A 112 -4.47 7.06 -6.75
C LYS A 112 -3.36 8.01 -6.34
N VAL A 113 -2.27 7.99 -7.09
CA VAL A 113 -1.17 8.94 -6.94
C VAL A 113 -1.16 9.86 -8.15
N LYS A 114 -1.17 11.17 -7.93
CA LYS A 114 -1.07 12.18 -8.99
C LYS A 114 -0.49 13.48 -8.44
N ASN A 115 0.48 14.08 -9.12
CA ASN A 115 1.08 15.36 -8.73
C ASN A 115 1.51 15.38 -7.25
N ASN A 116 2.23 14.35 -6.82
CA ASN A 116 2.70 14.16 -5.43
C ASN A 116 1.60 14.08 -4.37
N ARG A 117 0.34 13.84 -4.76
CA ARG A 117 -0.77 13.60 -3.83
C ARG A 117 -1.15 12.14 -3.86
N ILE A 118 -1.22 11.54 -2.68
CA ILE A 118 -1.71 10.18 -2.48
C ILE A 118 -3.16 10.27 -1.99
N SER A 119 -4.07 9.69 -2.77
CA SER A 119 -5.49 9.57 -2.43
C SER A 119 -5.86 8.11 -2.33
N VAL A 120 -6.55 7.76 -1.25
CA VAL A 120 -6.99 6.39 -0.98
C VAL A 120 -8.50 6.42 -0.82
N TYR A 121 -9.19 5.62 -1.63
CA TYR A 121 -10.63 5.47 -1.59
C TYR A 121 -10.93 4.05 -1.14
N THR A 122 -11.65 3.89 -0.05
CA THR A 122 -11.86 2.57 0.55
C THR A 122 -13.27 2.42 1.09
N SER A 123 -13.81 1.21 0.97
CA SER A 123 -15.14 0.85 1.47
C SER A 123 -15.05 -0.43 2.28
N GLY A 124 -15.70 -0.44 3.44
CA GLY A 124 -15.90 -1.68 4.19
C GLY A 124 -16.92 -2.57 3.49
N CYS A 125 -16.58 -3.83 3.27
CA CYS A 125 -17.40 -4.79 2.54
C CYS A 125 -17.78 -6.00 3.40
N SER A 126 -18.95 -6.57 3.11
CA SER A 126 -19.36 -7.88 3.60
C SER A 126 -18.75 -9.02 2.79
N ASP A 127 -18.93 -10.25 3.28
CA ASP A 127 -18.70 -11.45 2.48
C ASP A 127 -19.62 -11.37 1.23
N GLY A 128 -19.07 -11.63 0.06
CA GLY A 128 -19.71 -11.36 -1.24
C GLY A 128 -19.54 -9.93 -1.80
N GLY A 129 -18.82 -9.04 -1.10
CA GLY A 129 -18.34 -7.76 -1.65
C GLY A 129 -19.34 -6.61 -1.68
N LYS A 130 -20.48 -6.72 -0.99
CA LYS A 130 -21.43 -5.62 -0.82
C LYS A 130 -20.85 -4.59 0.15
N SER A 131 -20.98 -3.30 -0.16
CA SER A 131 -20.59 -2.25 0.79
C SER A 131 -21.50 -2.27 2.03
N ILE A 132 -20.90 -2.22 3.21
CA ILE A 132 -21.60 -2.14 4.51
C ILE A 132 -21.43 -0.78 5.18
N ALA A 133 -20.69 0.13 4.55
CA ALA A 133 -20.47 1.50 5.00
C ALA A 133 -20.34 2.45 3.80
N ASP A 134 -20.41 3.74 4.07
CA ASP A 134 -20.10 4.76 3.07
C ASP A 134 -18.63 4.70 2.64
N ASP A 135 -18.37 5.08 1.39
CA ASP A 135 -17.02 5.18 0.86
C ASP A 135 -16.23 6.24 1.63
N ILE A 136 -14.99 5.91 1.98
CA ILE A 136 -14.09 6.77 2.75
C ILE A 136 -12.95 7.20 1.83
N GLY A 137 -12.78 8.51 1.66
CA GLY A 137 -11.58 9.05 1.05
C GLY A 137 -10.57 9.51 2.11
N LEU A 138 -9.32 9.19 1.89
CA LEU A 138 -8.19 9.58 2.71
C LEU A 138 -7.15 10.27 1.84
N ILE A 139 -6.66 11.43 2.28
CA ILE A 139 -5.67 12.21 1.54
C ILE A 139 -4.41 12.39 2.37
N PHE A 140 -3.27 12.08 1.77
CA PHE A 140 -1.98 12.31 2.38
C PHE A 140 -1.60 13.79 2.26
N ASN A 141 -1.38 14.45 3.41
CA ASN A 141 -1.03 15.88 3.47
C ASN A 141 0.50 16.14 3.45
N GLY A 142 1.31 15.09 3.28
CA GLY A 142 2.78 15.14 3.37
C GLY A 142 3.33 14.53 4.67
N ASN A 143 2.51 14.44 5.72
CA ASN A 143 2.87 13.84 7.00
C ASN A 143 1.97 12.65 7.37
N LYS A 144 0.65 12.80 7.24
CA LYS A 144 -0.33 11.76 7.57
C LYS A 144 -1.53 11.77 6.65
N PHE A 145 -2.33 10.71 6.65
CA PHE A 145 -3.62 10.70 5.97
C PHE A 145 -4.68 11.42 6.81
N GLU A 146 -5.49 12.23 6.14
CA GLU A 146 -6.67 12.85 6.73
C GLU A 146 -7.92 12.34 6.05
N LYS A 147 -8.96 12.05 6.85
CA LYS A 147 -10.27 11.69 6.33
C LYS A 147 -10.89 12.89 5.62
N ARG A 148 -11.31 12.69 4.37
CA ARG A 148 -12.13 13.63 3.63
C ARG A 148 -13.40 12.93 3.16
N ILE A 149 -14.53 13.60 3.37
CA ILE A 149 -15.80 13.18 2.78
C ILE A 149 -15.74 13.61 1.32
N TYR A 150 -15.67 12.64 0.41
CA TYR A 150 -15.71 12.89 -1.03
C TYR A 150 -17.12 12.76 -1.56
N ASN A 151 -17.42 13.57 -2.57
CA ASN A 151 -18.66 13.40 -3.33
C ASN A 151 -18.42 12.36 -4.43
N LYS A 152 -19.38 11.46 -4.64
CA LYS A 152 -19.27 10.35 -5.61
C LYS A 152 -19.07 10.77 -7.07
N ALA A 153 -19.22 12.06 -7.35
CA ALA A 153 -19.02 12.67 -8.67
C ALA A 153 -17.55 12.93 -9.04
N ASP A 154 -16.61 12.84 -8.09
CA ASP A 154 -15.17 13.08 -8.33
C ASP A 154 -14.41 11.81 -8.79
N TYR A 155 -15.15 10.75 -9.13
CA TYR A 155 -14.67 9.40 -9.49
C TYR A 155 -14.34 9.25 -10.98
#